data_AF-A0A7S4C8S3-F1
#
_entry.id   AF-A0A7S4C8S3-F1
#
_cell.length_a   1.000
_cell.length_b   1.000
_cell.length_c   1.000
_cell.angle_alpha   90.00
_cell.angle_beta   90.00
_cell.angle_gamma   90.00
#
_symmetry.space_group_name_H-M   'P 1'
#
loop_
_entity.id
_entity.type
_entity.pdbx_description
1 polymer ?
#
loop_
_entity_poly.entity_id
_entity_poly.type
_entity_poly.pdbx_seq_one_letter_code
_entity_poly.pdbx_strand_id
1 'polypeptide(L)'
;GRQPGPIKPEPPCALSAPWVALCSAAVTAFITALVLLHRPAGTALVAPVHTPAVAAPASVVRAAPLTSARALPLTRLRDAAIRTRLSVTASGPLQVDSVPAAGALAEGRRGSGALLILGWGLLALGVLVGVRARQPSAPTPIPVAMAALSGSRLPATAAADPGTNTAALVWDLEAFSPSKINLFLRIIRRREDGYHDLASLFQAINLGDRVSFKLLPDDAADDEFECNMPGVPTDRTNLVLRTIDLMREKTGIEKKLRVRLEKKVPAQAGLGGGSGNAATTLWAVNELYGRPATLEQLVEWSGALGSDITFFLSGGTAYCTGRGEILTPLPPLPPQRIYLFKPDIGLSTPAVFKALDYEALSPADPEDLLAQFQAAQPDVAAASRDIYVNDLEPPAFRLVPELAAIKEELLELGFPHVLMSGSGTSIVAIGEPMGAKSGAEVVADFDARPDMKAFQADFMWRQEDDADGNPLWY
;
A
#
# COMPACT_ATOMS: atom_id res chain seq x y z
N GLY A 1 -49.71 -31.39 29.23
CA GLY A 1 -49.28 -30.51 30.35
C GLY A 1 -47.76 -30.56 30.46
N ARG A 2 -47.06 -29.52 30.92
CA ARG A 2 -47.50 -28.31 31.65
C ARG A 2 -46.96 -27.03 30.97
N GLN A 3 -47.61 -25.89 31.21
CA GLN A 3 -47.03 -24.57 30.90
C GLN A 3 -45.99 -24.19 31.96
N PRO A 4 -44.99 -23.34 31.63
CA PRO A 4 -44.13 -22.68 32.61
C PRO A 4 -44.87 -21.52 33.30
N GLY A 5 -44.67 -21.36 34.61
CA GLY A 5 -45.29 -20.31 35.42
C GLY A 5 -44.48 -18.98 35.44
N PRO A 6 -45.03 -17.92 36.05
CA PRO A 6 -44.44 -16.58 36.00
C PRO A 6 -43.26 -16.40 36.96
N ILE A 7 -42.27 -15.63 36.52
CA ILE A 7 -41.12 -15.20 37.33
C ILE A 7 -41.53 -13.97 38.18
N LYS A 8 -41.22 -13.98 39.48
CA LYS A 8 -41.35 -12.81 40.36
C LYS A 8 -40.06 -11.97 40.34
N PRO A 9 -40.14 -10.63 40.44
CA PRO A 9 -38.95 -9.79 40.60
C PRO A 9 -38.43 -9.79 42.05
N GLU A 10 -37.11 -9.77 42.20
CA GLU A 10 -36.41 -9.50 43.48
C GLU A 10 -36.13 -7.99 43.66
N PRO A 11 -35.94 -7.49 44.90
CA PRO A 11 -35.81 -6.07 45.19
C PRO A 11 -34.39 -5.50 44.88
N PRO A 12 -34.25 -4.19 44.64
CA PRO A 12 -32.97 -3.57 44.34
C PRO A 12 -32.06 -3.52 45.57
N CYS A 13 -30.79 -3.92 45.39
CA CYS A 13 -29.76 -3.84 46.42
C CYS A 13 -29.26 -2.40 46.57
N ALA A 14 -29.27 -1.86 47.80
CA ALA A 14 -28.72 -0.54 48.09
C ALA A 14 -27.19 -0.58 48.08
N LEU A 15 -26.55 0.19 47.19
CA LEU A 15 -25.10 0.39 47.20
C LEU A 15 -24.70 1.36 48.31
N SER A 16 -23.68 1.00 49.08
CA SER A 16 -23.18 1.79 50.19
C SER A 16 -22.29 2.96 49.73
N ALA A 17 -22.25 4.01 50.54
CA ALA A 17 -21.64 5.30 50.21
C ALA A 17 -20.11 5.38 49.90
N PRO A 18 -19.22 4.40 50.19
CA PRO A 18 -17.78 4.57 49.92
C PRO A 18 -17.40 4.73 48.44
N TRP A 19 -18.15 4.14 47.51
CA TRP A 19 -17.77 4.06 46.09
C TRP A 19 -17.92 5.38 45.32
N VAL A 20 -18.86 6.23 45.72
CA VAL A 20 -19.11 7.53 45.07
C VAL A 20 -17.94 8.51 45.32
N ALA A 21 -17.32 8.44 46.50
CA ALA A 21 -16.17 9.27 46.85
C ALA A 21 -14.92 8.94 46.02
N LEU A 22 -14.66 7.65 45.78
CA LEU A 22 -13.49 7.21 45.00
C LEU A 22 -13.57 7.66 43.53
N CYS A 23 -14.76 7.56 42.91
CA CYS A 23 -14.98 7.98 41.53
C CYS A 23 -14.81 9.49 41.35
N SER A 24 -15.27 10.29 42.31
CA SER A 24 -15.17 11.76 42.26
C SER A 24 -13.72 12.26 42.32
N ALA A 25 -12.86 11.60 43.12
CA ALA A 25 -11.44 11.92 43.19
C ALA A 25 -10.69 11.60 41.87
N ALA A 26 -10.98 10.46 41.25
CA ALA A 26 -10.37 10.05 39.97
C ALA A 26 -10.70 11.02 38.82
N VAL A 27 -11.98 11.42 38.71
CA VAL A 27 -12.41 12.40 37.69
C VAL A 27 -11.76 13.76 37.89
N THR A 28 -11.63 14.22 39.14
CA THR A 28 -10.99 15.50 39.46
C THR A 28 -9.50 15.51 39.10
N ALA A 29 -8.77 14.41 39.35
CA ALA A 29 -7.38 14.25 38.96
C ALA A 29 -7.20 14.27 37.42
N PHE A 30 -8.08 13.58 36.69
CA PHE A 30 -8.03 13.51 35.22
C PHE A 30 -8.27 14.88 34.57
N ILE A 31 -9.27 15.64 35.04
CA ILE A 31 -9.54 17.01 34.55
C ILE A 31 -8.37 17.95 34.85
N THR A 32 -7.74 17.83 36.02
CA THR A 32 -6.58 18.66 36.41
C THR A 32 -5.36 18.39 35.51
N ALA A 33 -5.13 17.13 35.14
CA ALA A 33 -4.08 16.75 34.19
C ALA A 33 -4.32 17.34 32.78
N LEU A 34 -5.57 17.27 32.28
CA LEU A 34 -5.94 17.85 30.98
C LEU A 34 -5.71 19.38 30.93
N VAL A 35 -6.03 20.11 32.00
CA VAL A 35 -5.84 21.57 32.07
C VAL A 35 -4.36 21.97 32.11
N LEU A 36 -3.49 21.13 32.68
CA LEU A 36 -2.03 21.38 32.70
C LEU A 36 -1.36 21.07 31.36
N LEU A 37 -1.88 20.11 30.58
CA LEU A 37 -1.38 19.72 29.26
C LEU A 37 -1.80 20.64 28.10
N HIS A 38 -2.54 21.73 28.36
CA HIS A 38 -3.09 22.61 27.32
C HIS A 38 -2.75 24.11 27.50
N ARG A 39 -1.64 24.44 28.16
CA ARG A 39 -1.12 25.82 28.16
C ARG A 39 -0.21 26.09 26.96
N PRO A 40 -0.56 27.02 26.05
CA PRO A 40 0.33 27.42 24.96
C PRO A 40 1.53 28.21 25.49
N ALA A 41 2.70 28.00 24.89
CA ALA A 41 3.89 28.76 25.21
C ALA A 41 3.84 30.17 24.61
N GLY A 42 4.16 31.19 25.43
CA GLY A 42 4.46 32.55 24.96
C GLY A 42 3.43 33.62 25.31
N THR A 43 3.69 34.37 26.37
CA THR A 43 3.49 35.83 26.42
C THR A 43 4.22 36.39 27.64
N ALA A 44 5.07 37.40 27.42
CA ALA A 44 5.91 37.98 28.47
C ALA A 44 5.10 38.92 29.39
N LEU A 45 5.31 38.82 30.70
CA LEU A 45 4.77 39.74 31.69
C LEU A 45 5.87 40.72 32.13
N VAL A 46 5.60 42.02 31.99
CA VAL A 46 6.51 43.12 32.34
C VAL A 46 6.04 43.80 33.62
N ALA A 47 6.90 43.87 34.65
CA ALA A 47 6.99 44.91 35.70
C ALA A 47 7.98 44.46 36.81
N PRO A 48 8.52 45.36 37.67
CA PRO A 48 9.26 46.56 37.29
C PRO A 48 10.61 46.70 38.03
N VAL A 49 11.48 47.54 37.45
CA VAL A 49 12.64 48.27 38.02
C VAL A 49 13.12 47.94 39.45
N HIS A 50 14.38 47.48 39.55
CA HIS A 50 15.37 48.07 40.48
C HIS A 50 16.81 47.86 39.93
N THR A 51 17.58 48.94 39.86
CA THR A 51 19.02 48.97 39.53
C THR A 51 19.83 49.50 40.72
N PRO A 52 21.11 49.12 40.89
CA PRO A 52 22.16 49.96 40.29
C PRO A 52 23.21 49.21 39.44
N ALA A 53 23.73 49.97 38.47
CA ALA A 53 25.11 50.12 37.98
C ALA A 53 26.24 49.33 38.71
N VAL A 54 27.31 48.88 38.04
CA VAL A 54 28.37 49.72 37.44
C VAL A 54 28.96 49.16 36.11
N ALA A 55 28.86 50.00 35.07
CA ALA A 55 29.82 50.39 34.01
C ALA A 55 30.56 49.39 33.09
N ALA A 56 30.44 49.66 31.77
CA ALA A 56 31.37 49.29 30.69
C ALA A 56 32.45 50.38 30.47
N PRO A 57 33.42 50.23 29.53
CA PRO A 57 33.18 50.51 28.09
C PRO A 57 33.97 49.53 27.16
N ALA A 58 34.11 49.63 25.84
CA ALA A 58 33.81 50.69 24.86
C ALA A 58 33.47 50.12 23.45
N SER A 59 33.10 51.03 22.54
CA SER A 59 32.40 50.80 21.26
C SER A 59 33.24 51.00 19.97
N VAL A 60 32.92 50.21 18.93
CA VAL A 60 32.62 50.63 17.51
C VAL A 60 33.71 51.20 16.57
N VAL A 61 33.81 50.63 15.34
CA VAL A 61 34.03 51.33 14.03
C VAL A 61 33.30 50.55 12.88
N ARG A 62 32.99 51.21 11.75
CA ARG A 62 32.14 50.76 10.60
C ARG A 62 32.87 50.51 9.25
N ALA A 63 32.39 49.50 8.50
CA ALA A 63 31.99 49.45 7.06
C ALA A 63 32.92 49.73 5.83
N ALA A 64 33.01 48.71 4.94
CA ALA A 64 32.81 48.69 3.45
C ALA A 64 33.85 49.37 2.49
N PRO A 65 33.83 49.19 1.12
CA PRO A 65 33.16 48.21 0.22
C PRO A 65 34.01 47.58 -0.97
N LEU A 66 33.41 46.61 -1.69
CA LEU A 66 33.48 46.24 -3.15
C LEU A 66 34.77 46.41 -4.03
N THR A 67 35.14 45.37 -4.83
CA THR A 67 34.95 45.30 -6.32
C THR A 67 35.57 44.07 -7.07
N SER A 68 34.81 43.55 -8.05
CA SER A 68 35.18 42.99 -9.39
C SER A 68 36.21 41.85 -9.67
N ALA A 69 35.69 40.79 -10.32
CA ALA A 69 36.07 40.27 -11.67
C ALA A 69 36.94 38.98 -11.88
N ARG A 70 36.31 38.05 -12.63
CA ARG A 70 36.79 37.16 -13.72
C ARG A 70 37.72 35.94 -13.47
N ALA A 71 37.12 34.79 -13.80
CA ALA A 71 37.63 33.53 -14.43
C ALA A 71 39.00 33.59 -15.15
N LEU A 72 39.80 32.51 -15.24
CA LEU A 72 39.55 31.18 -15.84
C LEU A 72 40.53 30.09 -15.28
N PRO A 73 40.49 28.80 -15.68
CA PRO A 73 41.03 27.67 -14.90
C PRO A 73 42.45 27.24 -15.29
N LEU A 74 43.08 26.36 -14.50
CA LEU A 74 44.13 25.43 -14.98
C LEU A 74 44.25 24.14 -14.11
N THR A 75 43.98 23.01 -14.76
CA THR A 75 44.52 21.65 -14.61
C THR A 75 45.36 21.20 -13.39
N ARG A 76 45.00 20.01 -12.89
CA ARG A 76 45.87 18.86 -12.51
C ARG A 76 47.11 19.14 -11.65
N LEU A 77 47.07 18.70 -10.39
CA LEU A 77 48.22 18.14 -9.70
C LEU A 77 47.88 16.75 -9.13
N ARG A 78 48.86 15.85 -9.21
CA ARG A 78 48.81 14.44 -8.77
C ARG A 78 49.26 14.30 -7.31
N ASP A 79 48.76 13.25 -6.68
CA ASP A 79 49.42 12.39 -5.68
C ASP A 79 50.28 13.04 -4.57
N ALA A 80 49.75 13.05 -3.33
CA ALA A 80 50.48 12.69 -2.10
C ALA A 80 49.58 12.74 -0.84
N ALA A 81 48.71 11.73 -0.65
CA ALA A 81 48.03 11.56 0.65
C ALA A 81 48.98 10.91 1.67
N ILE A 82 49.53 11.73 2.58
CA ILE A 82 50.42 11.31 3.65
C ILE A 82 49.68 10.41 4.65
N ARG A 83 50.33 9.30 5.04
CA ARG A 83 49.86 8.46 6.15
C ARG A 83 50.09 9.16 7.49
N THR A 84 49.04 9.33 8.29
CA THR A 84 49.16 9.50 9.73
C THR A 84 48.42 8.38 10.45
N ARG A 85 49.17 7.36 10.86
CA ARG A 85 48.77 6.51 12.00
C ARG A 85 48.90 7.36 13.26
N LEU A 86 47.93 7.29 14.17
CA LEU A 86 48.16 7.56 15.58
C LEU A 86 47.81 6.30 16.36
N SER A 87 48.79 5.81 17.10
CA SER A 87 48.78 4.52 17.78
C SER A 87 48.22 4.62 19.20
N VAL A 88 47.53 3.57 19.60
CA VAL A 88 47.17 3.26 20.99
C VAL A 88 48.42 3.21 21.89
N THR A 89 48.30 3.72 23.11
CA THR A 89 49.07 3.21 24.27
C THR A 89 48.08 2.83 25.36
N ALA A 90 48.20 1.59 25.85
CA ALA A 90 47.31 0.99 26.84
C ALA A 90 47.95 0.94 28.23
N SER A 91 47.12 0.79 29.27
CA SER A 91 47.61 0.40 30.60
C SER A 91 46.54 -0.26 31.48
N GLY A 92 46.61 -1.58 31.59
CA GLY A 92 46.39 -2.27 32.87
C GLY A 92 44.99 -2.86 33.14
N PRO A 93 44.90 -4.13 33.62
CA PRO A 93 43.63 -4.84 33.84
C PRO A 93 43.23 -4.95 35.32
N LEU A 94 42.00 -5.39 35.58
CA LEU A 94 41.58 -5.92 36.88
C LEU A 94 40.64 -7.14 36.74
N GLN A 95 40.86 -8.09 37.65
CA GLN A 95 40.31 -9.46 37.72
C GLN A 95 40.49 -9.94 39.18
N VAL A 96 39.66 -10.81 39.76
CA VAL A 96 38.42 -11.50 39.31
C VAL A 96 37.40 -11.36 40.47
N ASP A 97 36.15 -11.83 40.34
CA ASP A 97 35.60 -12.78 41.32
C ASP A 97 34.31 -13.48 40.84
N SER A 98 33.97 -14.61 41.46
CA SER A 98 32.98 -15.57 40.94
C SER A 98 32.33 -16.43 42.04
N VAL A 99 31.19 -17.08 41.71
CA VAL A 99 30.54 -18.21 42.45
C VAL A 99 29.78 -17.78 43.73
N PRO A 100 28.67 -18.45 44.17
CA PRO A 100 28.07 -19.71 43.69
C PRO A 100 26.62 -19.66 43.19
N ALA A 101 26.24 -20.76 42.51
CA ALA A 101 24.86 -21.25 42.42
C ALA A 101 24.61 -22.36 43.46
N ALA A 102 23.43 -22.34 44.08
CA ALA A 102 22.77 -23.41 44.82
C ALA A 102 21.28 -23.01 44.94
N GLY A 103 20.28 -23.88 45.06
CA GLY A 103 20.19 -25.34 45.07
C GLY A 103 18.69 -25.71 45.11
N ALA A 104 18.32 -26.92 44.69
CA ALA A 104 16.92 -27.30 44.51
C ALA A 104 16.14 -27.53 45.82
N LEU A 105 14.80 -27.42 45.73
CA LEU A 105 13.70 -28.09 46.46
C LEU A 105 12.46 -27.15 46.41
N ALA A 106 11.18 -27.54 46.34
CA ALA A 106 10.42 -28.70 45.88
C ALA A 106 8.95 -28.41 46.29
N GLU A 107 7.98 -28.88 45.48
CA GLU A 107 6.54 -29.04 45.79
C GLU A 107 5.65 -27.81 46.12
N GLY A 108 4.52 -27.71 45.40
CA GLY A 108 3.41 -26.78 45.69
C GLY A 108 2.30 -26.82 44.63
N ARG A 109 1.28 -27.68 44.81
CA ARG A 109 0.15 -27.84 43.87
C ARG A 109 -0.88 -26.68 43.96
N ARG A 110 -1.73 -26.61 42.91
CA ARG A 110 -2.99 -25.83 42.73
C ARG A 110 -2.76 -24.42 42.14
N GLY A 111 -3.57 -23.95 41.19
CA GLY A 111 -4.70 -24.58 40.52
C GLY A 111 -5.19 -23.76 39.32
N SER A 112 -6.04 -24.35 38.48
CA SER A 112 -6.52 -23.76 37.23
C SER A 112 -7.33 -22.48 37.43
N GLY A 113 -7.10 -21.48 36.57
CA GLY A 113 -7.91 -20.26 36.49
C GLY A 113 -7.90 -19.72 35.07
N ALA A 114 -8.94 -20.08 34.29
CA ALA A 114 -9.13 -19.54 32.95
C ALA A 114 -9.63 -18.09 33.02
N LEU A 115 -9.02 -17.17 32.26
CA LEU A 115 -9.48 -15.79 32.18
C LEU A 115 -10.37 -15.61 30.95
N LEU A 116 -11.68 -15.47 31.19
CA LEU A 116 -12.66 -15.07 30.18
C LEU A 116 -12.56 -13.56 29.94
N ILE A 117 -12.22 -13.14 28.71
CA ILE A 117 -12.40 -11.76 28.27
C ILE A 117 -13.75 -11.68 27.56
N LEU A 118 -14.77 -11.18 28.27
CA LEU A 118 -16.05 -10.79 27.69
C LEU A 118 -16.05 -9.27 27.49
N GLY A 119 -16.23 -8.85 26.23
CA GLY A 119 -16.33 -7.44 25.87
C GLY A 119 -17.61 -6.79 26.41
N TRP A 120 -17.55 -5.48 26.58
CA TRP A 120 -18.70 -4.63 26.90
C TRP A 120 -18.78 -3.48 25.89
N GLY A 121 -19.92 -3.40 25.20
CA GLY A 121 -20.25 -2.28 24.33
C GLY A 121 -21.20 -1.28 25.00
N LEU A 122 -21.34 -0.13 24.34
CA LEU A 122 -22.40 0.88 24.52
C LEU A 122 -22.51 1.58 25.88
N LEU A 123 -22.26 2.90 25.87
CA LEU A 123 -23.38 3.86 25.81
C LEU A 123 -22.89 5.28 25.48
N ALA A 124 -23.53 5.91 24.49
CA ALA A 124 -23.37 7.33 24.22
C ALA A 124 -24.30 8.15 25.12
N LEU A 125 -23.79 9.24 25.69
CA LEU A 125 -24.62 10.32 26.21
C LEU A 125 -23.96 11.67 25.88
N GLY A 126 -24.59 12.44 24.99
CA GLY A 126 -24.05 13.72 24.54
C GLY A 126 -24.20 14.81 25.61
N VAL A 127 -23.16 15.62 25.80
CA VAL A 127 -23.24 16.90 26.49
C VAL A 127 -22.79 17.98 25.53
N LEU A 128 -23.72 18.87 25.16
CA LEU A 128 -23.48 19.96 24.23
C LEU A 128 -22.71 21.09 24.95
N VAL A 129 -21.43 21.29 24.61
CA VAL A 129 -20.67 22.48 25.03
C VAL A 129 -20.28 23.28 23.78
N GLY A 130 -20.98 24.39 23.56
CA GLY A 130 -20.76 25.26 22.40
C GLY A 130 -19.46 26.05 22.50
N VAL A 131 -18.39 25.55 21.89
CA VAL A 131 -17.18 26.33 21.61
C VAL A 131 -17.30 26.95 20.23
N ARG A 132 -17.44 28.28 20.18
CA ARG A 132 -17.59 29.05 18.94
C ARG A 132 -16.24 29.24 18.25
N ALA A 133 -15.77 28.20 17.55
CA ALA A 133 -14.57 28.26 16.73
C ALA A 133 -14.73 29.29 15.59
N ARG A 134 -13.71 30.13 15.37
CA ARG A 134 -13.67 31.08 14.26
C ARG A 134 -13.36 30.33 12.96
N GLN A 135 -14.06 30.65 11.88
CA GLN A 135 -13.73 30.18 10.55
C GLN A 135 -12.31 30.66 10.14
N PRO A 136 -11.43 29.79 9.63
CA PRO A 136 -10.32 30.24 8.81
C PRO A 136 -10.86 30.72 7.46
N SER A 137 -10.43 31.90 7.03
CA SER A 137 -10.76 32.46 5.72
C SER A 137 -10.15 31.63 4.59
N ALA A 138 -10.90 31.41 3.51
CA ALA A 138 -10.44 30.69 2.33
C ALA A 138 -9.17 31.33 1.72
N PRO A 139 -8.21 30.53 1.22
CA PRO A 139 -7.07 31.05 0.48
C PRO A 139 -7.52 31.59 -0.88
N THR A 140 -7.07 32.80 -1.23
CA THR A 140 -7.26 33.39 -2.55
C THR A 140 -6.47 32.61 -3.61
N PRO A 141 -7.05 32.38 -4.82
CA PRO A 141 -6.31 31.74 -5.89
C PRO A 141 -5.20 32.65 -6.42
N ILE A 142 -3.97 32.11 -6.51
CA ILE A 142 -2.84 32.76 -7.17
C ILE A 142 -3.00 32.59 -8.68
N PRO A 143 -2.92 33.65 -9.50
CA PRO A 143 -3.06 33.53 -10.94
C PRO A 143 -1.80 32.91 -11.56
N VAL A 144 -1.91 31.67 -12.04
CA VAL A 144 -0.89 31.08 -12.93
C VAL A 144 -1.07 31.66 -14.32
N ALA A 145 -0.07 32.39 -14.81
CA ALA A 145 -0.10 32.97 -16.15
C ALA A 145 -0.01 31.87 -17.22
N MET A 146 -1.02 31.79 -18.10
CA MET A 146 -0.91 31.01 -19.33
C MET A 146 0.10 31.68 -20.28
N ALA A 147 1.32 31.15 -20.31
CA ALA A 147 2.25 31.43 -21.39
C ALA A 147 1.81 30.66 -22.64
N ALA A 148 1.24 31.36 -23.61
CA ALA A 148 0.90 30.79 -24.91
C ALA A 148 2.19 30.43 -25.67
N LEU A 149 2.44 29.14 -25.89
CA LEU A 149 3.48 28.69 -26.82
C LEU A 149 2.86 28.41 -28.20
N SER A 150 3.33 29.20 -29.16
CA SER A 150 2.89 29.21 -30.55
C SER A 150 3.22 27.90 -31.27
N GLY A 151 2.36 27.53 -32.22
CA GLY A 151 2.37 26.22 -32.86
C GLY A 151 3.66 25.86 -33.61
N SER A 152 3.93 24.56 -33.63
CA SER A 152 4.73 23.91 -34.69
C SER A 152 3.79 23.02 -35.52
N ARG A 153 3.95 23.06 -36.85
CA ARG A 153 3.09 22.32 -37.79
C ARG A 153 3.68 20.92 -37.99
N LEU A 154 2.87 19.88 -37.82
CA LEU A 154 3.18 18.56 -38.37
C LEU A 154 2.94 18.58 -39.89
N PRO A 155 3.84 18.01 -40.73
CA PRO A 155 3.69 17.99 -42.18
C PRO A 155 2.66 16.96 -42.66
N ALA A 156 2.26 17.12 -43.92
CA ALA A 156 1.07 16.49 -44.49
C ALA A 156 1.14 14.96 -44.67
N THR A 157 -0.03 14.35 -44.45
CA THR A 157 -0.57 13.11 -45.03
C THR A 157 0.24 12.44 -46.15
N ALA A 158 0.69 11.22 -45.91
CA ALA A 158 0.88 10.22 -46.98
C ALA A 158 -0.47 9.58 -47.33
N ALA A 159 -0.67 9.23 -48.60
CA ALA A 159 -1.98 8.80 -49.11
C ALA A 159 -2.40 7.41 -48.59
N ALA A 160 -3.68 7.26 -48.26
CA ALA A 160 -4.29 5.98 -47.90
C ALA A 160 -4.81 5.24 -49.15
N ASP A 161 -4.71 3.91 -49.12
CA ASP A 161 -5.15 2.98 -50.15
C ASP A 161 -6.70 2.88 -50.18
N PRO A 162 -7.38 3.09 -51.32
CA PRO A 162 -8.85 3.10 -51.38
C PRO A 162 -9.42 1.67 -51.44
N GLY A 163 -9.27 0.89 -50.36
CA GLY A 163 -9.64 -0.54 -50.32
C GLY A 163 -10.36 -1.05 -49.06
N THR A 164 -10.16 -0.45 -47.87
CA THR A 164 -10.70 -0.98 -46.61
C THR A 164 -11.47 0.06 -45.81
N ASN A 165 -12.79 0.09 -45.98
CA ASN A 165 -13.70 0.83 -45.10
C ASN A 165 -13.95 0.04 -43.80
N THR A 166 -12.90 -0.17 -43.01
CA THR A 166 -13.04 -0.55 -41.60
C THR A 166 -13.39 0.70 -40.81
N ALA A 167 -14.68 1.01 -40.72
CA ALA A 167 -15.17 1.95 -39.71
C ALA A 167 -14.68 1.44 -38.34
N ALA A 168 -13.89 2.27 -37.64
CA ALA A 168 -13.35 1.90 -36.34
C ALA A 168 -14.51 1.51 -35.40
N LEU A 169 -14.40 0.36 -34.75
CA LEU A 169 -15.42 -0.11 -33.81
C LEU A 169 -15.55 0.90 -32.68
N VAL A 170 -16.69 1.60 -32.62
CA VAL A 170 -17.06 2.42 -31.48
C VAL A 170 -17.46 1.46 -30.34
N TRP A 171 -16.72 1.53 -29.24
CA TRP A 171 -17.02 0.85 -27.98
C TRP A 171 -18.02 1.69 -27.18
N ASP A 172 -18.88 1.03 -26.39
CA ASP A 172 -19.86 1.72 -25.55
C ASP A 172 -19.22 2.16 -24.22
N LEU A 173 -18.22 1.39 -23.74
CA LEU A 173 -17.43 1.72 -22.56
C LEU A 173 -16.01 1.15 -22.70
N GLU A 174 -15.00 1.94 -22.33
CA GLU A 174 -13.61 1.49 -22.26
C GLU A 174 -13.03 1.81 -20.88
N ALA A 175 -12.41 0.83 -20.24
CA ALA A 175 -11.92 0.93 -18.87
C ALA A 175 -10.46 0.51 -18.77
N PHE A 176 -9.72 1.20 -17.90
CA PHE A 176 -8.40 0.74 -17.47
C PHE A 176 -8.55 -0.33 -16.38
N SER A 177 -7.67 -1.33 -16.42
CA SER A 177 -7.70 -2.47 -15.54
C SER A 177 -6.35 -2.61 -14.83
N PRO A 178 -6.22 -2.10 -13.59
CA PRO A 178 -4.93 -1.97 -12.92
C PRO A 178 -4.36 -3.31 -12.48
N SER A 179 -3.05 -3.31 -12.21
CA SER A 179 -2.37 -4.36 -11.46
C SER A 179 -2.22 -3.99 -9.98
N LYS A 180 -1.80 -4.96 -9.18
CA LYS A 180 -1.33 -4.74 -7.81
C LYS A 180 0.11 -5.19 -7.62
N ILE A 181 0.72 -4.69 -6.56
CA ILE A 181 1.92 -5.28 -5.94
C ILE A 181 1.63 -5.63 -4.48
N ASN A 182 2.47 -6.49 -3.91
CA ASN A 182 2.51 -6.77 -2.49
C ASN A 182 3.69 -5.99 -1.89
N LEU A 183 3.43 -5.02 -1.02
CA LEU A 183 4.48 -4.26 -0.32
C LEU A 183 5.09 -5.06 0.84
N PHE A 184 4.28 -5.94 1.43
CA PHE A 184 4.75 -7.13 2.13
C PHE A 184 3.75 -8.28 1.90
N LEU A 185 4.19 -9.53 2.06
CA LEU A 185 3.35 -10.73 2.05
C LEU A 185 3.90 -11.72 3.08
N ARG A 186 3.06 -12.08 4.04
CA ARG A 186 3.43 -12.95 5.17
C ARG A 186 2.52 -14.16 5.21
N ILE A 187 3.08 -15.34 5.42
CA ILE A 187 2.31 -16.56 5.64
C ILE A 187 2.20 -16.79 7.15
N ILE A 188 0.97 -16.86 7.66
CA ILE A 188 0.70 -16.96 9.09
C ILE A 188 0.67 -18.42 9.52
N ARG A 189 -0.06 -19.27 8.77
CA ARG A 189 -0.17 -20.71 9.03
C ARG A 189 -0.75 -21.46 7.84
N ARG A 190 -0.60 -22.78 7.86
CA ARG A 190 -1.41 -23.68 7.01
C ARG A 190 -2.84 -23.77 7.56
N ARG A 191 -3.81 -23.88 6.68
CA ARG A 191 -5.23 -24.13 7.01
C ARG A 191 -5.57 -25.61 6.78
N GLU A 192 -6.61 -26.07 7.46
CA GLU A 192 -7.14 -27.44 7.33
C GLU A 192 -7.76 -27.71 5.95
N ASP A 193 -8.29 -26.67 5.29
CA ASP A 193 -8.83 -26.71 3.93
C ASP A 193 -7.77 -26.79 2.82
N GLY A 194 -6.49 -26.89 3.18
CA GLY A 194 -5.35 -26.96 2.25
C GLY A 194 -4.84 -25.60 1.77
N TYR A 195 -5.52 -24.49 2.08
CA TYR A 195 -5.04 -23.14 1.83
C TYR A 195 -4.10 -22.66 2.95
N HIS A 196 -3.72 -21.39 2.88
CA HIS A 196 -2.79 -20.73 3.79
C HIS A 196 -3.47 -19.46 4.30
N ASP A 197 -3.39 -19.21 5.60
CA ASP A 197 -3.69 -17.87 6.11
C ASP A 197 -2.45 -17.00 5.84
N LEU A 198 -2.69 -15.83 5.26
CA LEU A 198 -1.68 -14.83 4.93
C LEU A 198 -2.11 -13.45 5.44
N ALA A 199 -1.14 -12.55 5.52
CA ALA A 199 -1.33 -11.13 5.77
C ALA A 199 -0.45 -10.33 4.79
N SER A 200 -1.01 -9.32 4.13
CA SER A 200 -0.30 -8.62 3.06
C SER A 200 -0.82 -7.20 2.86
N LEU A 201 0.08 -6.24 2.66
CA LEU A 201 -0.26 -4.90 2.19
C LEU A 201 -0.27 -4.88 0.65
N PHE A 202 -1.47 -4.77 0.07
CA PHE A 202 -1.67 -4.65 -1.36
C PHE A 202 -1.68 -3.16 -1.76
N GLN A 203 -1.02 -2.83 -2.87
CA GLN A 203 -1.00 -1.50 -3.47
C GLN A 203 -1.28 -1.60 -4.97
N ALA A 204 -2.24 -0.82 -5.47
CA ALA A 204 -2.58 -0.74 -6.89
C ALA A 204 -1.54 0.11 -7.64
N ILE A 205 -1.29 -0.22 -8.91
CA ILE A 205 -0.27 0.44 -9.74
C ILE A 205 -0.78 0.75 -11.14
N ASN A 206 -0.31 1.84 -11.74
CA ASN A 206 -0.75 2.32 -13.07
C ASN A 206 -0.23 1.46 -14.25
N LEU A 207 0.42 0.32 -13.99
CA LEU A 207 0.61 -0.75 -14.97
C LEU A 207 -0.64 -1.62 -15.02
N GLY A 208 -1.34 -1.61 -16.16
CA GLY A 208 -2.60 -2.32 -16.31
C GLY A 208 -2.96 -2.59 -17.77
N ASP A 209 -4.06 -3.30 -17.94
CA ASP A 209 -4.65 -3.64 -19.23
C ASP A 209 -5.74 -2.65 -19.61
N ARG A 210 -6.25 -2.72 -20.84
CA ARG A 210 -7.48 -2.04 -21.26
C ARG A 210 -8.55 -3.07 -21.57
N VAL A 211 -9.78 -2.83 -21.10
CA VAL A 211 -10.94 -3.66 -21.41
C VAL A 211 -12.00 -2.79 -22.04
N SER A 212 -12.42 -3.15 -23.25
CA SER A 212 -13.38 -2.39 -24.07
C SER A 212 -14.62 -3.23 -24.30
N PHE A 213 -15.79 -2.64 -24.05
CA PHE A 213 -17.08 -3.32 -24.00
C PHE A 213 -18.06 -2.71 -25.00
N LYS A 214 -18.90 -3.56 -25.58
CA LYS A 214 -19.99 -3.15 -26.45
C LYS A 214 -21.19 -4.07 -26.26
N LEU A 215 -22.38 -3.49 -26.10
CA LEU A 215 -23.65 -4.20 -26.12
C LEU A 215 -23.91 -4.70 -27.55
N LEU A 216 -24.12 -6.01 -27.69
CA LEU A 216 -24.49 -6.62 -28.96
C LEU A 216 -26.00 -6.43 -29.24
N PRO A 217 -26.45 -6.61 -30.49
CA PRO A 217 -27.87 -6.68 -30.83
C PRO A 217 -28.62 -7.74 -30.01
N ASP A 218 -29.93 -7.56 -29.85
CA ASP A 218 -30.77 -8.44 -29.01
C ASP A 218 -30.94 -9.87 -29.57
N ASP A 219 -30.62 -10.08 -30.86
CA ASP A 219 -30.60 -11.37 -31.55
C ASP A 219 -29.22 -12.08 -31.53
N ALA A 220 -28.22 -11.51 -30.86
CA ALA A 220 -26.91 -12.13 -30.70
C ALA A 220 -26.97 -13.42 -29.87
N ALA A 221 -26.43 -14.51 -30.42
CA ALA A 221 -26.55 -15.85 -29.83
C ALA A 221 -25.65 -16.06 -28.59
N ASP A 222 -24.42 -15.52 -28.58
CA ASP A 222 -23.50 -15.58 -27.44
C ASP A 222 -22.64 -14.31 -27.33
N ASP A 223 -21.85 -14.22 -26.27
CA ASP A 223 -20.84 -13.17 -26.12
C ASP A 223 -19.68 -13.36 -27.11
N GLU A 224 -19.06 -12.25 -27.50
CA GLU A 224 -17.87 -12.24 -28.34
C GLU A 224 -16.68 -11.75 -27.52
N PHE A 225 -15.63 -12.56 -27.37
CA PHE A 225 -14.45 -12.19 -26.59
C PHE A 225 -13.17 -12.33 -27.40
N GLU A 226 -12.36 -11.28 -27.42
CA GLU A 226 -11.03 -11.28 -28.04
C GLU A 226 -9.95 -10.76 -27.09
N CYS A 227 -8.74 -11.33 -27.20
CA CYS A 227 -7.56 -10.88 -26.46
C CYS A 227 -6.34 -10.85 -27.38
N ASN A 228 -5.50 -9.82 -27.25
CA ASN A 228 -4.31 -9.62 -28.07
C ASN A 228 -3.10 -10.51 -27.66
N MET A 229 -3.13 -11.13 -26.47
CA MET A 229 -1.99 -11.86 -25.91
C MET A 229 -2.17 -13.38 -26.07
N PRO A 230 -1.30 -14.06 -26.84
CA PRO A 230 -1.33 -15.51 -26.97
C PRO A 230 -1.20 -16.24 -25.62
N GLY A 231 -1.87 -17.38 -25.48
CA GLY A 231 -1.84 -18.19 -24.26
C GLY A 231 -2.78 -17.71 -23.14
N VAL A 232 -3.40 -16.54 -23.27
CA VAL A 232 -4.53 -16.15 -22.42
C VAL A 232 -5.78 -16.89 -22.94
N PRO A 233 -6.53 -17.64 -22.10
CA PRO A 233 -7.73 -18.34 -22.54
C PRO A 233 -8.78 -17.36 -23.10
N THR A 234 -9.43 -17.72 -24.20
CA THR A 234 -10.56 -16.97 -24.78
C THR A 234 -11.90 -17.70 -24.63
N ASP A 235 -11.94 -18.69 -23.74
CA ASP A 235 -13.13 -19.46 -23.39
C ASP A 235 -13.61 -19.14 -21.96
N ARG A 236 -14.66 -19.83 -21.49
CA ARG A 236 -15.26 -19.64 -20.16
C ARG A 236 -14.36 -20.06 -18.98
N THR A 237 -13.09 -20.40 -19.19
CA THR A 237 -12.07 -20.45 -18.12
C THR A 237 -11.50 -19.06 -17.81
N ASN A 238 -11.59 -18.10 -18.73
CA ASN A 238 -11.16 -16.72 -18.51
C ASN A 238 -12.05 -16.01 -17.47
N LEU A 239 -11.43 -15.30 -16.52
CA LEU A 239 -12.15 -14.58 -15.47
C LEU A 239 -13.09 -13.48 -16.02
N VAL A 240 -12.78 -12.84 -17.14
CA VAL A 240 -13.68 -11.85 -17.78
C VAL A 240 -15.02 -12.49 -18.14
N LEU A 241 -14.99 -13.62 -18.86
CA LEU A 241 -16.21 -14.34 -19.26
C LEU A 241 -16.94 -14.92 -18.03
N ARG A 242 -16.21 -15.46 -17.05
CA ARG A 242 -16.79 -15.93 -15.78
C ARG A 242 -17.44 -14.81 -14.96
N THR A 243 -16.91 -13.58 -15.02
CA THR A 243 -17.54 -12.41 -14.39
C THR A 243 -18.84 -12.03 -15.08
N ILE A 244 -18.88 -12.07 -16.42
CA ILE A 244 -20.13 -11.79 -17.16
C ILE A 244 -21.19 -12.83 -16.76
N ASP A 245 -20.84 -14.11 -16.75
CA ASP A 245 -21.76 -15.19 -16.33
C ASP A 245 -22.26 -15.03 -14.89
N LEU A 246 -21.37 -14.65 -13.95
CA LEU A 246 -21.74 -14.34 -12.57
C LEU A 246 -22.72 -13.17 -12.50
N MET A 247 -22.48 -12.09 -13.25
CA MET A 247 -23.41 -10.97 -13.31
C MET A 247 -24.78 -11.41 -13.82
N ARG A 248 -24.85 -12.26 -14.86
CA ARG A 248 -26.14 -12.83 -15.32
C ARG A 248 -26.84 -13.63 -14.23
N GLU A 249 -26.12 -14.52 -13.53
CA GLU A 249 -26.66 -15.32 -12.42
C GLU A 249 -27.25 -14.44 -11.31
N LYS A 250 -26.58 -13.33 -10.95
CA LYS A 250 -26.98 -12.47 -9.83
C LYS A 250 -28.04 -11.43 -10.17
N THR A 251 -28.15 -11.01 -11.43
CA THR A 251 -28.98 -9.85 -11.84
C THR A 251 -30.06 -10.18 -12.86
N GLY A 252 -30.00 -11.32 -13.54
CA GLY A 252 -30.91 -11.67 -14.63
C GLY A 252 -30.62 -10.96 -15.96
N ILE A 253 -29.45 -10.32 -16.12
CA ILE A 253 -28.99 -9.76 -17.40
C ILE A 253 -28.90 -10.86 -18.47
N GLU A 254 -29.59 -10.72 -19.60
CA GLU A 254 -29.53 -11.68 -20.71
C GLU A 254 -28.70 -11.21 -21.91
N LYS A 255 -28.68 -9.89 -22.18
CA LYS A 255 -28.06 -9.30 -23.37
C LYS A 255 -26.57 -9.65 -23.49
N LYS A 256 -26.11 -9.82 -24.73
CA LYS A 256 -24.73 -10.23 -25.05
C LYS A 256 -23.79 -9.03 -25.19
N LEU A 257 -22.50 -9.30 -24.96
CA LEU A 257 -21.43 -8.32 -25.01
C LEU A 257 -20.36 -8.75 -26.03
N ARG A 258 -19.84 -7.80 -26.80
CA ARG A 258 -18.51 -7.90 -27.39
C ARG A 258 -17.53 -7.27 -26.42
N VAL A 259 -16.48 -8.01 -26.06
CA VAL A 259 -15.45 -7.59 -25.11
C VAL A 259 -14.08 -7.82 -25.72
N ARG A 260 -13.28 -6.75 -25.78
CA ARG A 260 -11.86 -6.79 -26.13
C ARG A 260 -11.02 -6.61 -24.86
N LEU A 261 -10.06 -7.50 -24.65
CA LEU A 261 -9.05 -7.40 -23.60
C LEU A 261 -7.66 -7.11 -24.22
N GLU A 262 -7.22 -5.87 -24.13
CA GLU A 262 -5.87 -5.44 -24.52
C GLU A 262 -4.90 -5.61 -23.33
N LYS A 263 -4.34 -6.82 -23.25
CA LYS A 263 -3.31 -7.20 -22.30
C LYS A 263 -1.99 -6.46 -22.53
N LYS A 264 -1.49 -5.86 -21.46
CA LYS A 264 -0.11 -5.37 -21.30
C LYS A 264 0.60 -6.03 -20.12
N VAL A 265 -0.14 -6.31 -19.04
CA VAL A 265 0.40 -6.94 -17.83
C VAL A 265 0.76 -8.39 -18.14
N PRO A 266 2.02 -8.83 -17.99
CA PRO A 266 2.41 -10.19 -18.33
C PRO A 266 1.62 -11.26 -17.55
N ALA A 267 1.37 -12.41 -18.20
CA ALA A 267 0.81 -13.57 -17.54
C ALA A 267 1.78 -14.10 -16.45
N GLN A 268 1.21 -14.73 -15.41
CA GLN A 268 1.95 -15.40 -14.33
C GLN A 268 3.02 -14.51 -13.64
N ALA A 269 2.73 -13.21 -13.54
CA ALA A 269 3.63 -12.19 -12.99
C ALA A 269 3.48 -11.94 -11.47
N GLY A 270 2.47 -12.49 -10.81
CA GLY A 270 2.14 -12.20 -9.40
C GLY A 270 1.40 -10.87 -9.18
N LEU A 271 1.18 -10.10 -10.26
CA LEU A 271 0.62 -8.75 -10.27
C LEU A 271 -0.92 -8.67 -10.23
N GLY A 272 -1.61 -9.81 -10.14
CA GLY A 272 -3.08 -9.85 -10.05
C GLY A 272 -3.84 -9.44 -11.32
N GLY A 273 -3.19 -9.25 -12.47
CA GLY A 273 -3.82 -8.67 -13.68
C GLY A 273 -5.13 -9.34 -14.12
N GLY A 274 -5.22 -10.68 -14.10
CA GLY A 274 -6.48 -11.37 -14.41
C GLY A 274 -7.62 -11.08 -13.41
N SER A 275 -7.29 -10.86 -12.14
CA SER A 275 -8.23 -10.44 -11.11
C SER A 275 -8.64 -8.97 -11.27
N GLY A 276 -7.70 -8.12 -11.70
CA GLY A 276 -7.99 -6.76 -12.15
C GLY A 276 -8.97 -6.75 -13.32
N ASN A 277 -8.73 -7.59 -14.34
CA ASN A 277 -9.64 -7.71 -15.49
C ASN A 277 -11.03 -8.17 -15.07
N ALA A 278 -11.11 -9.09 -14.11
CA ALA A 278 -12.37 -9.57 -13.53
C ALA A 278 -13.14 -8.45 -12.80
N ALA A 279 -12.47 -7.65 -11.96
CA ALA A 279 -13.08 -6.54 -11.22
C ALA A 279 -13.50 -5.38 -12.14
N THR A 280 -12.67 -5.01 -13.10
CA THR A 280 -13.00 -4.03 -14.15
C THR A 280 -14.21 -4.48 -14.96
N THR A 281 -14.30 -5.77 -15.29
CA THR A 281 -15.48 -6.35 -15.97
C THR A 281 -16.73 -6.30 -15.09
N LEU A 282 -16.59 -6.61 -13.80
CA LEU A 282 -17.71 -6.63 -12.86
C LEU A 282 -18.34 -5.23 -12.73
N TRP A 283 -17.49 -4.21 -12.58
CA TRP A 283 -17.90 -2.81 -12.61
C TRP A 283 -18.48 -2.39 -13.96
N ALA A 284 -17.79 -2.66 -15.08
CA ALA A 284 -18.24 -2.26 -16.43
C ALA A 284 -19.61 -2.87 -16.81
N VAL A 285 -19.86 -4.12 -16.45
CA VAL A 285 -21.17 -4.78 -16.65
C VAL A 285 -22.23 -4.22 -15.70
N ASN A 286 -21.87 -3.76 -14.50
CA ASN A 286 -22.83 -3.05 -13.65
C ASN A 286 -23.22 -1.71 -14.31
N GLU A 287 -22.26 -0.93 -14.81
CA GLU A 287 -22.49 0.37 -15.47
C GLU A 287 -23.35 0.25 -16.72
N LEU A 288 -22.98 -0.62 -17.67
CA LEU A 288 -23.66 -0.77 -18.96
C LEU A 288 -25.14 -1.18 -18.85
N TYR A 289 -25.53 -1.72 -17.69
CA TYR A 289 -26.88 -2.19 -17.41
C TYR A 289 -27.61 -1.35 -16.35
N GLY A 290 -27.11 -0.14 -16.06
CA GLY A 290 -27.81 0.83 -15.20
C GLY A 290 -27.71 0.52 -13.71
N ARG A 291 -26.61 -0.09 -13.26
CA ARG A 291 -26.26 -0.40 -11.87
C ARG A 291 -27.30 -1.25 -11.12
N PRO A 292 -27.59 -2.48 -11.59
CA PRO A 292 -28.46 -3.42 -10.87
C PRO A 292 -27.91 -3.89 -9.51
N ALA A 293 -26.64 -3.62 -9.19
CA ALA A 293 -26.00 -4.01 -7.93
C ALA A 293 -25.22 -2.86 -7.27
N THR A 294 -25.16 -2.86 -5.93
CA THR A 294 -24.33 -1.92 -5.15
C THR A 294 -22.87 -2.38 -5.08
N LEU A 295 -21.94 -1.49 -4.71
CA LEU A 295 -20.52 -1.83 -4.58
C LEU A 295 -20.28 -2.95 -3.55
N GLU A 296 -21.04 -2.99 -2.46
CA GLU A 296 -20.98 -4.06 -1.45
C GLU A 296 -21.35 -5.42 -2.03
N GLN A 297 -22.38 -5.47 -2.90
CA GLN A 297 -22.79 -6.69 -3.59
C GLN A 297 -21.72 -7.12 -4.61
N LEU A 298 -21.14 -6.18 -5.37
CA LEU A 298 -20.02 -6.49 -6.26
C LEU A 298 -18.82 -7.06 -5.49
N VAL A 299 -18.50 -6.47 -4.33
CA VAL A 299 -17.48 -6.96 -3.39
C VAL A 299 -17.79 -8.37 -2.92
N GLU A 300 -19.01 -8.64 -2.43
CA GLU A 300 -19.45 -9.97 -1.98
C GLU A 300 -19.32 -11.02 -3.10
N TRP A 301 -19.83 -10.71 -4.30
CA TRP A 301 -19.85 -11.65 -5.42
C TRP A 301 -18.44 -11.91 -5.97
N SER A 302 -17.55 -10.90 -5.94
CA SER A 302 -16.17 -11.03 -6.43
C SER A 302 -15.38 -12.13 -5.72
N GLY A 303 -15.64 -12.37 -4.43
CA GLY A 303 -14.98 -13.41 -3.63
C GLY A 303 -15.21 -14.84 -4.12
N ALA A 304 -16.29 -15.09 -4.88
CA ALA A 304 -16.57 -16.38 -5.51
C ALA A 304 -15.68 -16.67 -6.74
N LEU A 305 -15.07 -15.64 -7.33
CA LEU A 305 -14.21 -15.76 -8.51
C LEU A 305 -12.71 -15.83 -8.14
N GLY A 306 -12.29 -15.13 -7.08
CA GLY A 306 -10.91 -15.13 -6.59
C GLY A 306 -10.62 -14.05 -5.52
N SER A 307 -9.70 -14.34 -4.60
CA SER A 307 -9.34 -13.48 -3.45
C SER A 307 -8.94 -12.06 -3.85
N ASP A 308 -8.08 -11.93 -4.87
CA ASP A 308 -7.50 -10.66 -5.27
C ASP A 308 -8.49 -9.74 -6.02
N ILE A 309 -9.66 -10.24 -6.42
CA ILE A 309 -10.63 -9.45 -7.22
C ILE A 309 -11.27 -8.36 -6.35
N THR A 310 -11.57 -8.68 -5.09
CA THR A 310 -12.12 -7.74 -4.11
C THR A 310 -11.18 -6.55 -3.89
N PHE A 311 -9.85 -6.73 -3.98
CA PHE A 311 -8.90 -5.64 -3.87
C PHE A 311 -9.07 -4.57 -4.95
N PHE A 312 -9.33 -4.99 -6.19
CA PHE A 312 -9.55 -4.07 -7.31
C PHE A 312 -10.90 -3.36 -7.26
N LEU A 313 -11.74 -3.66 -6.26
CA LEU A 313 -12.93 -2.90 -5.91
C LEU A 313 -12.68 -1.87 -4.78
N SER A 314 -11.52 -1.88 -4.13
CA SER A 314 -11.12 -0.96 -3.04
C SER A 314 -10.44 0.33 -3.52
N GLY A 315 -10.11 1.26 -2.61
CA GLY A 315 -9.42 2.52 -2.93
C GLY A 315 -7.97 2.41 -3.43
N GLY A 316 -7.34 1.23 -3.37
CA GLY A 316 -6.01 0.96 -3.94
C GLY A 316 -4.84 0.88 -2.99
N THR A 317 -5.04 1.15 -1.71
CA THR A 317 -4.19 0.64 -0.62
C THR A 317 -5.06 -0.20 0.30
N ALA A 318 -4.66 -1.43 0.62
CA ALA A 318 -5.41 -2.24 1.58
C ALA A 318 -4.53 -3.27 2.31
N TYR A 319 -4.87 -3.53 3.57
CA TYR A 319 -4.35 -4.68 4.32
C TYR A 319 -5.29 -5.87 4.12
N CYS A 320 -4.77 -6.93 3.54
CA CYS A 320 -5.51 -8.14 3.15
C CYS A 320 -5.09 -9.31 4.04
N THR A 321 -6.08 -10.02 4.60
CA THR A 321 -5.89 -11.18 5.48
C THR A 321 -6.75 -12.37 5.03
N GLY A 322 -6.72 -13.49 5.77
CA GLY A 322 -7.34 -14.74 5.35
C GLY A 322 -6.51 -15.39 4.25
N ARG A 323 -7.11 -15.75 3.11
CA ARG A 323 -6.40 -16.10 1.87
C ARG A 323 -6.07 -14.86 1.02
N GLY A 324 -6.35 -13.66 1.53
CA GLY A 324 -6.24 -12.37 0.84
C GLY A 324 -7.60 -11.73 0.52
N GLU A 325 -8.72 -12.42 0.77
CA GLU A 325 -10.08 -11.92 0.51
C GLU A 325 -10.63 -11.01 1.63
N ILE A 326 -10.09 -11.10 2.85
CA ILE A 326 -10.54 -10.25 3.96
C ILE A 326 -9.80 -8.92 3.87
N LEU A 327 -10.45 -7.94 3.26
CA LEU A 327 -9.86 -6.64 2.94
C LEU A 327 -10.19 -5.57 3.99
N THR A 328 -9.15 -4.90 4.49
CA THR A 328 -9.25 -3.67 5.28
C THR A 328 -8.72 -2.51 4.43
N PRO A 329 -9.57 -1.57 3.96
CA PRO A 329 -9.12 -0.42 3.18
C PRO A 329 -8.21 0.47 4.03
N LEU A 330 -7.19 1.06 3.40
CA LEU A 330 -6.27 1.99 4.05
C LEU A 330 -6.27 3.33 3.31
N PRO A 331 -5.89 4.44 3.97
CA PRO A 331 -5.62 5.69 3.29
C PRO A 331 -4.57 5.52 2.17
N PRO A 332 -4.61 6.37 1.12
CA PRO A 332 -3.57 6.39 0.10
C PRO A 332 -2.16 6.50 0.70
N LEU A 333 -1.23 5.74 0.14
CA LEU A 333 0.20 5.93 0.42
C LEU A 333 0.71 7.17 -0.33
N PRO A 334 1.89 7.70 0.02
CA PRO A 334 2.53 8.74 -0.77
C PRO A 334 2.76 8.29 -2.25
N PRO A 335 2.66 9.22 -3.22
CA PRO A 335 3.05 8.97 -4.61
C PRO A 335 4.47 8.40 -4.72
N GLN A 336 4.57 7.19 -5.25
CA GLN A 336 5.82 6.44 -5.31
C GLN A 336 6.02 5.82 -6.70
N ARG A 337 7.18 6.08 -7.30
CA ARG A 337 7.63 5.39 -8.51
C ARG A 337 8.17 4.01 -8.18
N ILE A 338 7.87 3.05 -9.04
CA ILE A 338 8.36 1.69 -9.00
C ILE A 338 8.80 1.21 -10.38
N TYR A 339 9.59 0.15 -10.38
CA TYR A 339 10.14 -0.49 -11.56
C TYR A 339 9.91 -2.01 -11.44
N LEU A 340 9.33 -2.62 -12.46
CA LEU A 340 8.97 -4.03 -12.47
C LEU A 340 9.79 -4.78 -13.50
N PHE A 341 10.31 -5.95 -13.13
CA PHE A 341 11.17 -6.80 -13.93
C PHE A 341 10.59 -8.21 -13.91
N LYS A 342 10.14 -8.69 -15.08
CA LYS A 342 9.48 -9.98 -15.26
C LYS A 342 10.26 -10.81 -16.28
N PRO A 343 11.05 -11.81 -15.85
CA PRO A 343 11.67 -12.74 -16.79
C PRO A 343 10.60 -13.59 -17.48
N ASP A 344 10.90 -14.18 -18.65
CA ASP A 344 9.98 -15.01 -19.44
C ASP A 344 9.86 -16.45 -18.90
N ILE A 345 9.89 -16.57 -17.57
CA ILE A 345 9.56 -17.77 -16.83
C ILE A 345 8.29 -17.53 -16.00
N GLY A 346 7.35 -18.46 -16.08
CA GLY A 346 6.18 -18.51 -15.24
C GLY A 346 6.38 -19.44 -14.05
N LEU A 347 5.80 -19.11 -12.90
CA LEU A 347 5.87 -19.97 -11.71
C LEU A 347 4.46 -20.22 -11.16
N SER A 348 4.13 -21.50 -10.96
CA SER A 348 2.82 -21.92 -10.48
C SER A 348 2.67 -21.61 -8.99
N THR A 349 1.70 -20.79 -8.61
CA THR A 349 1.43 -20.43 -7.20
C THR A 349 1.31 -21.68 -6.28
N PRO A 350 0.56 -22.75 -6.64
CA PRO A 350 0.59 -24.02 -5.90
C PRO A 350 1.98 -24.65 -5.72
N ALA A 351 2.89 -24.52 -6.69
CA ALA A 351 4.24 -25.07 -6.57
C ALA A 351 5.10 -24.29 -5.57
N VAL A 352 4.97 -22.95 -5.53
CA VAL A 352 5.65 -22.10 -4.53
C VAL A 352 5.15 -22.43 -3.13
N PHE A 353 3.84 -22.50 -2.93
CA PHE A 353 3.25 -22.90 -1.64
C PHE A 353 3.64 -24.32 -1.22
N LYS A 354 3.74 -25.27 -2.16
CA LYS A 354 4.22 -26.63 -1.87
C LYS A 354 5.70 -26.68 -1.46
N ALA A 355 6.51 -25.73 -1.94
CA ALA A 355 7.93 -25.60 -1.60
C ALA A 355 8.19 -24.73 -0.35
N LEU A 356 7.14 -24.17 0.26
CA LEU A 356 7.21 -23.34 1.46
C LEU A 356 7.76 -24.14 2.65
N ASP A 357 8.61 -23.50 3.43
CA ASP A 357 9.14 -24.03 4.68
C ASP A 357 8.65 -23.14 5.82
N TYR A 358 7.87 -23.70 6.74
CA TYR A 358 7.25 -22.97 7.84
C TYR A 358 8.25 -22.57 8.93
N GLU A 359 9.34 -23.32 9.08
CA GLU A 359 10.40 -23.03 10.06
C GLU A 359 11.33 -21.92 9.57
N ALA A 360 11.25 -21.55 8.28
CA ALA A 360 12.06 -20.53 7.62
C ALA A 360 11.26 -19.26 7.24
N LEU A 361 10.03 -19.11 7.74
CA LEU A 361 9.24 -17.89 7.58
C LEU A 361 9.89 -16.71 8.31
N SER A 362 9.63 -15.48 7.85
CA SER A 362 10.06 -14.30 8.58
C SER A 362 9.43 -14.27 9.99
N PRO A 363 10.17 -13.84 11.03
CA PRO A 363 9.67 -13.75 12.40
C PRO A 363 8.94 -12.43 12.70
N ALA A 364 8.85 -11.49 11.75
CA ALA A 364 8.17 -10.21 11.97
C ALA A 364 6.68 -10.40 12.27
N ASP A 365 6.01 -9.40 12.85
CA ASP A 365 4.55 -9.37 12.93
C ASP A 365 3.97 -8.54 11.77
N PRO A 366 2.95 -9.02 11.02
CA PRO A 366 2.36 -8.24 9.91
C PRO A 366 1.66 -6.95 10.34
N GLU A 367 1.19 -6.84 11.59
CA GLU A 367 0.64 -5.60 12.14
C GLU A 367 1.76 -4.60 12.45
N ASP A 368 2.91 -5.07 12.97
CA ASP A 368 4.12 -4.24 13.12
C ASP A 368 4.67 -3.76 11.77
N LEU A 369 4.63 -4.60 10.73
CA LEU A 369 5.00 -4.21 9.36
C LEU A 369 4.06 -3.11 8.83
N LEU A 370 2.75 -3.24 9.04
CA LEU A 370 1.75 -2.25 8.64
C LEU A 370 1.93 -0.92 9.40
N ALA A 371 2.13 -0.97 10.71
CA ALA A 371 2.37 0.21 11.54
C ALA A 371 3.65 0.96 11.10
N GLN A 372 4.71 0.24 10.74
CA GLN A 372 5.93 0.84 10.20
C GLN A 372 5.72 1.48 8.82
N PHE A 373 4.93 0.88 7.93
CA PHE A 373 4.54 1.52 6.66
C PHE A 373 3.76 2.82 6.86
N GLN A 374 2.87 2.86 7.86
CA GLN A 374 2.12 4.07 8.21
C GLN A 374 3.03 5.15 8.85
N ALA A 375 4.01 4.74 9.65
CA ALA A 375 4.99 5.64 10.27
C ALA A 375 6.05 6.18 9.29
N ALA A 376 6.32 5.49 8.18
CA ALA A 376 7.29 5.92 7.16
C ALA A 376 6.82 7.08 6.27
N GLN A 377 5.57 7.56 6.43
CA GLN A 377 5.11 8.72 5.66
C GLN A 377 5.91 9.99 6.01
N PRO A 378 6.24 10.85 5.01
CA PRO A 378 5.67 10.88 3.66
C PRO A 378 6.52 10.17 2.58
N ASP A 379 7.51 9.33 2.92
CA ASP A 379 8.44 8.75 1.94
C ASP A 379 8.52 7.23 2.06
N VAL A 380 7.84 6.53 1.15
CA VAL A 380 7.82 5.06 1.07
C VAL A 380 9.22 4.51 0.76
N ALA A 381 10.01 5.18 -0.08
CA ALA A 381 11.38 4.74 -0.39
C ALA A 381 12.37 4.96 0.77
N ALA A 382 12.06 5.83 1.74
CA ALA A 382 12.85 6.02 2.96
C ALA A 382 12.51 5.05 4.11
N ALA A 383 11.49 4.19 3.96
CA ALA A 383 11.13 3.18 4.93
C ALA A 383 12.27 2.15 5.17
N SER A 384 12.25 1.38 6.26
CA SER A 384 13.26 0.32 6.45
C SER A 384 13.09 -0.81 5.42
N ARG A 385 14.21 -1.32 4.91
CA ARG A 385 14.25 -2.52 4.04
C ARG A 385 13.58 -3.72 4.70
N ASP A 386 13.66 -3.83 6.02
CA ASP A 386 13.14 -4.95 6.81
C ASP A 386 11.60 -5.05 6.76
N ILE A 387 10.91 -4.00 6.29
CA ILE A 387 9.45 -3.98 6.18
C ILE A 387 8.99 -4.69 4.87
N TYR A 388 9.86 -4.74 3.86
CA TYR A 388 9.58 -5.29 2.52
C TYR A 388 9.78 -6.81 2.46
N VAL A 389 9.01 -7.53 3.26
CA VAL A 389 9.08 -8.99 3.40
C VAL A 389 8.12 -9.68 2.44
N ASN A 390 8.57 -10.71 1.72
CA ASN A 390 7.70 -11.67 1.07
C ASN A 390 8.13 -13.11 1.40
N ASP A 391 7.36 -13.80 2.25
CA ASP A 391 7.64 -15.18 2.67
C ASP A 391 7.62 -16.21 1.51
N LEU A 392 7.10 -15.83 0.34
CA LEU A 392 7.14 -16.65 -0.88
C LEU A 392 8.42 -16.47 -1.70
N GLU A 393 9.29 -15.51 -1.37
CA GLU A 393 10.60 -15.37 -2.03
C GLU A 393 11.51 -16.59 -1.84
N PRO A 394 11.83 -17.06 -0.60
CA PRO A 394 12.71 -18.21 -0.42
C PRO A 394 12.28 -19.48 -1.19
N PRO A 395 11.01 -19.92 -1.21
CA PRO A 395 10.60 -21.05 -2.03
C PRO A 395 10.61 -20.74 -3.53
N ALA A 396 10.24 -19.53 -3.96
CA ALA A 396 10.31 -19.15 -5.38
C ALA A 396 11.75 -19.13 -5.90
N PHE A 397 12.70 -18.61 -5.13
CA PHE A 397 14.11 -18.55 -5.48
C PHE A 397 14.78 -19.94 -5.49
N ARG A 398 14.32 -20.88 -4.66
CA ARG A 398 14.74 -22.30 -4.75
C ARG A 398 14.25 -22.97 -6.03
N LEU A 399 13.05 -22.63 -6.51
CA LEU A 399 12.47 -23.18 -7.73
C LEU A 399 13.02 -22.49 -8.99
N VAL A 400 13.31 -21.20 -8.91
CA VAL A 400 13.82 -20.35 -10.01
C VAL A 400 14.91 -19.41 -9.46
N PRO A 401 16.18 -19.86 -9.41
CA PRO A 401 17.30 -19.07 -8.85
C PRO A 401 17.56 -17.74 -9.57
N GLU A 402 17.16 -17.63 -10.84
CA GLU A 402 17.24 -16.39 -11.63
C GLU A 402 16.53 -15.21 -10.94
N LEU A 403 15.43 -15.45 -10.22
CA LEU A 403 14.70 -14.42 -9.49
C LEU A 403 15.53 -13.79 -8.37
N ALA A 404 16.37 -14.60 -7.71
CA ALA A 404 17.32 -14.09 -6.71
C ALA A 404 18.42 -13.27 -7.37
N ALA A 405 18.98 -13.76 -8.50
CA ALA A 405 20.01 -13.03 -9.25
C ALA A 405 19.51 -11.66 -9.76
N ILE A 406 18.27 -11.57 -10.26
CA ILE A 406 17.63 -10.30 -10.65
C ILE A 406 17.48 -9.38 -9.42
N LYS A 407 17.04 -9.91 -8.28
CA LYS A 407 16.90 -9.13 -7.04
C LYS A 407 18.26 -8.60 -6.55
N GLU A 408 19.30 -9.41 -6.60
CA GLU A 408 20.68 -9.03 -6.25
C GLU A 408 21.23 -7.96 -7.21
N GLU A 409 21.10 -8.15 -8.54
CA GLU A 409 21.53 -7.18 -9.55
C GLU A 409 20.88 -5.80 -9.34
N LEU A 410 19.58 -5.74 -9.04
CA LEU A 410 18.87 -4.49 -8.76
C LEU A 410 19.34 -3.83 -7.45
N LEU A 411 19.66 -4.62 -6.41
CA LEU A 411 20.24 -4.10 -5.17
C LEU A 411 21.66 -3.54 -5.39
N GLU A 412 22.47 -4.17 -6.24
CA GLU A 412 23.81 -3.68 -6.63
C GLU A 412 23.75 -2.41 -7.48
N LEU A 413 22.73 -2.27 -8.35
CA LEU A 413 22.43 -1.03 -9.07
C LEU A 413 21.98 0.12 -8.15
N GLY A 414 21.69 -0.17 -6.88
CA GLY A 414 21.48 0.81 -5.82
C GLY A 414 20.02 1.15 -5.52
N PHE A 415 19.06 0.31 -5.95
CA PHE A 415 17.65 0.49 -5.56
C PHE A 415 17.48 0.38 -4.02
N PRO A 416 16.68 1.27 -3.37
CA PRO A 416 16.53 1.24 -1.93
C PRO A 416 15.76 0.00 -1.48
N HIS A 417 14.71 -0.43 -2.18
CA HIS A 417 13.98 -1.68 -1.89
C HIS A 417 13.78 -2.50 -3.16
N VAL A 418 13.96 -3.81 -3.05
CA VAL A 418 13.71 -4.77 -4.13
C VAL A 418 13.03 -6.01 -3.54
N LEU A 419 11.86 -6.39 -4.06
CA LEU A 419 11.06 -7.52 -3.60
C LEU A 419 10.26 -8.19 -4.72
N MET A 420 9.99 -9.48 -4.61
CA MET A 420 9.07 -10.19 -5.50
C MET A 420 7.62 -9.86 -5.15
N SER A 421 6.75 -9.68 -6.15
CA SER A 421 5.31 -9.52 -5.91
C SER A 421 4.58 -10.88 -5.94
N GLY A 422 3.72 -11.11 -4.94
CA GLY A 422 2.90 -12.32 -4.84
C GLY A 422 3.76 -13.59 -4.77
N SER A 423 3.38 -14.63 -5.52
CA SER A 423 4.20 -15.83 -5.73
C SER A 423 5.20 -15.69 -6.89
N GLY A 424 5.45 -14.47 -7.36
CA GLY A 424 6.28 -14.20 -8.55
C GLY A 424 5.53 -14.38 -9.88
N THR A 425 6.21 -14.21 -11.02
CA THR A 425 7.69 -14.02 -11.15
C THR A 425 8.16 -12.57 -11.31
N SER A 426 7.32 -11.54 -11.14
CA SER A 426 7.80 -10.16 -11.16
C SER A 426 8.61 -9.81 -9.90
N ILE A 427 9.82 -9.31 -10.11
CA ILE A 427 10.60 -8.55 -9.14
C ILE A 427 10.22 -7.07 -9.28
N VAL A 428 10.03 -6.38 -8.17
CA VAL A 428 9.67 -4.97 -8.07
C VAL A 428 10.79 -4.25 -7.34
N ALA A 429 11.31 -3.17 -7.92
CA ALA A 429 12.15 -2.20 -7.25
C ALA A 429 11.35 -0.93 -6.96
N ILE A 430 11.55 -0.33 -5.80
CA ILE A 430 10.81 0.85 -5.34
C ILE A 430 11.78 2.02 -5.22
N GLY A 431 11.37 3.20 -5.69
CA GLY A 431 12.22 4.40 -5.68
C GLY A 431 13.26 4.43 -6.78
N GLU A 432 14.00 5.54 -6.86
CA GLU A 432 15.14 5.65 -7.77
C GLU A 432 16.36 4.91 -7.21
N PRO A 433 17.20 4.31 -8.07
CA PRO A 433 18.47 3.76 -7.64
C PRO A 433 19.46 4.88 -7.28
N MET A 434 20.29 4.66 -6.27
CA MET A 434 21.39 5.56 -5.90
C MET A 434 22.63 5.41 -6.81
N GLY A 435 22.55 4.57 -7.84
CA GLY A 435 23.63 4.27 -8.78
C GLY A 435 23.85 5.32 -9.87
N ALA A 436 24.64 4.95 -10.88
CA ALA A 436 25.00 5.84 -11.99
C ALA A 436 23.94 5.93 -13.11
N LYS A 437 22.95 5.03 -13.12
CA LYS A 437 21.81 4.98 -14.05
C LYS A 437 20.53 5.33 -13.30
N SER A 438 19.62 6.07 -13.91
CA SER A 438 18.26 6.25 -13.43
C SER A 438 17.45 4.95 -13.53
N GLY A 439 16.34 4.83 -12.78
CA GLY A 439 15.52 3.62 -12.85
C GLY A 439 14.91 3.38 -14.23
N ALA A 440 14.62 4.44 -14.98
CA ALA A 440 14.17 4.37 -16.38
C ALA A 440 15.24 3.80 -17.33
N GLU A 441 16.52 4.15 -17.13
CA GLU A 441 17.63 3.55 -17.89
C GLU A 441 17.80 2.06 -17.55
N VAL A 442 17.67 1.69 -16.27
CA VAL A 442 17.70 0.27 -15.87
C VAL A 442 16.53 -0.51 -16.50
N VAL A 443 15.32 0.04 -16.55
CA VAL A 443 14.20 -0.58 -17.27
C VAL A 443 14.51 -0.77 -18.74
N ALA A 444 15.10 0.22 -19.42
CA ALA A 444 15.48 0.10 -20.83
C ALA A 444 16.54 -0.99 -21.06
N ASP A 445 17.54 -1.10 -20.18
CA ASP A 445 18.57 -2.15 -20.24
C ASP A 445 18.01 -3.56 -20.00
N PHE A 446 17.01 -3.68 -19.11
CA PHE A 446 16.38 -4.96 -18.81
C PHE A 446 15.37 -5.37 -19.90
N ASP A 447 14.52 -4.47 -20.41
CA ASP A 447 13.55 -4.80 -21.47
C ASP A 447 14.22 -5.11 -22.82
N ALA A 448 15.48 -4.69 -22.99
CA ALA A 448 16.33 -5.09 -24.11
C ALA A 448 16.85 -6.55 -24.03
N ARG A 449 16.71 -7.24 -22.88
CA ARG A 449 17.03 -8.67 -22.77
C ARG A 449 15.90 -9.48 -23.43
N PRO A 450 16.20 -10.52 -24.23
CA PRO A 450 15.20 -11.22 -25.06
C PRO A 450 14.15 -11.98 -24.24
N ASP A 451 14.51 -12.35 -23.01
CA ASP A 451 13.80 -13.16 -22.02
C ASP A 451 13.30 -12.32 -20.83
N MET A 452 13.15 -11.00 -21.01
CA MET A 452 12.73 -10.08 -19.96
C MET A 452 11.65 -9.13 -20.48
N LYS A 453 10.76 -8.74 -19.57
CA LYS A 453 9.86 -7.59 -19.73
C LYS A 453 10.05 -6.65 -18.54
N ALA A 454 10.39 -5.40 -18.81
CA ALA A 454 10.55 -4.40 -17.76
C ALA A 454 9.61 -3.20 -17.95
N PHE A 455 9.10 -2.67 -16.85
CA PHE A 455 8.10 -1.62 -16.83
C PHE A 455 8.42 -0.58 -15.76
N GLN A 456 8.23 0.69 -16.09
CA GLN A 456 8.07 1.74 -15.08
C GLN A 456 6.58 1.85 -14.74
N ALA A 457 6.28 2.02 -13.46
CA ALA A 457 4.94 2.32 -12.98
C ALA A 457 4.98 3.27 -11.78
N ASP A 458 3.82 3.76 -11.38
CA ASP A 458 3.62 4.54 -10.16
C ASP A 458 2.50 3.88 -9.33
N PHE A 459 2.52 4.09 -8.03
CA PHE A 459 1.37 3.80 -7.18
C PHE A 459 0.15 4.59 -7.68
N MET A 460 -1.00 3.95 -7.66
CA MET A 460 -2.28 4.58 -8.01
C MET A 460 -3.34 4.27 -6.96
N TRP A 461 -4.35 5.12 -6.94
CA TRP A 461 -5.53 4.99 -6.10
C TRP A 461 -6.75 5.27 -6.97
N ARG A 462 -7.92 4.77 -6.56
CA ARG A 462 -9.16 5.30 -7.10
C ARG A 462 -9.32 6.72 -6.58
N GLN A 463 -9.83 7.60 -7.43
CA GLN A 463 -10.33 8.88 -6.94
C GLN A 463 -11.53 8.61 -6.03
N GLU A 464 -11.88 9.58 -5.17
CA GLU A 464 -13.17 9.51 -4.46
C GLU A 464 -14.28 9.32 -5.49
N ASP A 465 -15.27 8.51 -5.13
CA ASP A 465 -16.40 8.20 -6.00
C ASP A 465 -17.01 9.49 -6.56
N ASP A 466 -17.45 9.44 -7.82
CA ASP A 466 -18.25 10.54 -8.35
C ASP A 466 -19.58 10.70 -7.56
N ALA A 467 -20.36 11.72 -7.91
CA ALA A 467 -21.61 12.02 -7.20
C ALA A 467 -22.63 10.85 -7.18
N ASP A 468 -22.44 9.83 -8.01
CA ASP A 468 -23.31 8.65 -8.11
C ASP A 468 -22.65 7.37 -7.56
N GLY A 469 -21.51 7.47 -6.85
CA GLY A 469 -20.88 6.35 -6.15
C GLY A 469 -19.94 5.49 -7.02
N ASN A 470 -19.41 6.01 -8.14
CA ASN A 470 -18.64 5.19 -9.08
C ASN A 470 -17.13 5.17 -8.80
N PRO A 471 -16.55 4.00 -8.51
CA PRO A 471 -15.15 3.91 -8.19
C PRO A 471 -14.35 3.69 -9.48
N LEU A 472 -13.63 4.72 -9.91
CA LEU A 472 -12.95 4.73 -11.23
C LEU A 472 -11.42 4.72 -11.10
N TRP A 473 -10.82 3.74 -11.76
CA TRP A 473 -9.37 3.67 -12.01
C TRP A 473 -9.07 4.42 -13.32
N TYR A 474 -9.12 5.75 -13.30
CA TYR A 474 -8.76 6.60 -14.44
C TYR A 474 -7.28 6.98 -14.46
#